data_AF-A0AAV0GTR9-F1
#
_entry.id   AF-A0AAV0GTR9-F1
#
_cell.length_a   1.000
_cell.length_b   1.000
_cell.length_c   1.000
_cell.angle_alpha   90.00
_cell.angle_beta   90.00
_cell.angle_gamma   90.00
#
_symmetry.space_group_name_H-M   'P 1'
#
loop_
_entity.id
_entity.type
_entity.pdbx_description
1 polymer ?
#
loop_
_entity_poly.entity_id
_entity_poly.type
_entity_poly.pdbx_seq_one_letter_code
_entity_poly.pdbx_strand_id
1 'polypeptide(L)'
;MQKRTIYAWAVALICFVVLMIVTPAIPQSQEYHDFADQRRFLGIPNMLNVVSNFPFLVVGLIGLVLCYHGNYFKLSLQGELCGWTCFFVGVGAVALGSAYYHLDPNDATLVWDRLPMTVAFTSIIAIFIIERVDERKGMFSLVPLILVGIISIAYWSFFDDLRPYALVQFVPCIAIPLMAILLPPMYTHSTYWLWAAAFYLLAKVEEAADKPIYSWTHQIVSGHTLKHLCAAMVPVFLTLMLAKRSIETERISLLSMWRISWTKYKENGTKVETYSCTYTSVPAQEQA
;
A
#
# COMPACT_ATOMS: atom_id res chain seq x y z
N MET A 1 21.29 -14.96 12.42
CA MET A 1 20.33 -14.08 11.70
C MET A 1 19.98 -12.78 12.46
N GLN A 2 20.01 -12.75 13.80
CA GLN A 2 19.65 -11.57 14.63
C GLN A 2 20.54 -10.34 14.36
N LYS A 3 21.87 -10.52 14.23
CA LYS A 3 22.82 -9.42 13.99
C LYS A 3 22.55 -8.66 12.68
N ARG A 4 22.22 -9.36 11.58
CA ARG A 4 21.92 -8.73 10.28
C ARG A 4 20.68 -7.83 10.33
N THR A 5 19.64 -8.26 11.05
CA THR A 5 18.42 -7.45 11.24
C THR A 5 18.72 -6.21 12.09
N ILE A 6 19.53 -6.34 13.14
CA ILE A 6 19.96 -5.19 13.96
C ILE A 6 20.76 -4.19 13.12
N TYR A 7 21.71 -4.66 12.30
CA TYR A 7 22.46 -3.79 11.40
C TYR A 7 21.55 -3.07 10.38
N ALA A 8 20.56 -3.76 9.82
CA ALA A 8 19.61 -3.14 8.90
C ALA A 8 18.80 -2.01 9.58
N TRP A 9 18.31 -2.24 10.80
CA TRP A 9 17.61 -1.20 11.57
C TRP A 9 18.54 -0.05 11.96
N ALA A 10 19.79 -0.34 12.35
CA ALA A 10 20.77 0.69 12.68
C ALA A 10 21.11 1.55 11.46
N VAL A 11 21.31 0.95 10.29
CA VAL A 11 21.54 1.66 9.03
C VAL A 11 20.32 2.51 8.66
N ALA A 12 19.11 1.96 8.76
CA ALA A 12 17.88 2.72 8.48
C ALA A 12 17.74 3.93 9.40
N LEU A 13 18.05 3.77 10.70
CA LEU A 13 18.03 4.86 11.66
C LEU A 13 19.10 5.91 11.36
N ILE A 14 20.32 5.50 11.02
CA ILE A 14 21.40 6.43 10.64
C ILE A 14 21.01 7.19 9.38
N CYS A 15 20.50 6.51 8.35
CA CYS A 15 20.03 7.14 7.12
C CYS A 15 18.91 8.15 7.41
N PHE A 16 17.97 7.82 8.29
CA PHE A 16 16.91 8.73 8.73
C PHE A 16 17.49 9.96 9.43
N VAL A 17 18.40 9.78 10.39
CA VAL A 17 19.04 10.90 11.11
C VAL A 17 19.83 11.79 10.16
N VAL A 18 20.61 11.21 9.25
CA VAL A 18 21.36 11.96 8.23
C VAL A 18 20.40 12.73 7.32
N LEU A 19 19.29 12.12 6.88
CA LEU A 19 18.27 12.80 6.10
C LEU A 19 17.71 14.01 6.85
N MET A 20 17.39 13.86 8.15
CA MET A 20 16.83 14.94 8.97
C MET A 20 17.81 16.10 9.20
N ILE A 21 19.12 15.82 9.24
CA ILE A 21 20.18 16.83 9.44
C ILE A 21 20.56 17.53 8.13
N VAL A 22 20.69 16.77 7.04
CA VAL A 22 21.27 17.27 5.77
C VAL A 22 20.25 17.97 4.90
N THR A 23 18.97 17.57 4.97
CA THR A 23 17.90 18.22 4.19
C THR A 23 17.23 19.32 5.01
N PRO A 24 16.76 20.41 4.38
CA PRO A 24 15.91 21.37 5.08
C PRO A 24 14.57 20.73 5.46
N ALA A 25 13.93 21.26 6.51
CA ALA A 25 12.54 20.90 6.85
C ALA A 25 11.62 21.19 5.66
N ILE A 26 10.62 20.33 5.45
CA ILE A 26 9.64 20.51 4.38
C ILE A 26 8.34 20.98 5.03
N PRO A 27 8.04 22.29 5.02
CA PRO A 27 6.81 22.82 5.60
C PRO A 27 5.59 22.41 4.78
N GLN A 28 4.43 22.42 5.42
CA GLN A 28 3.17 22.21 4.75
C GLN A 28 2.80 23.43 3.90
N SER A 29 2.86 23.25 2.58
CA SER A 29 2.37 24.28 1.66
C SER A 29 0.87 24.50 1.88
N GLN A 30 0.48 25.76 2.06
CA GLN A 30 -0.93 26.15 2.17
C GLN A 30 -1.67 26.05 0.83
N GLU A 31 -0.95 26.06 -0.29
CA GLU A 31 -1.51 25.76 -1.62
C GLU A 31 -2.04 24.33 -1.71
N TYR A 32 -1.63 23.44 -0.80
CA TYR A 32 -2.15 22.07 -0.71
C TYR A 32 -3.65 22.02 -0.39
N HIS A 33 -4.20 23.08 0.20
CA HIS A 33 -5.63 23.23 0.49
C HIS A 33 -6.42 23.85 -0.67
N ASP A 34 -5.74 24.42 -1.67
CA ASP A 34 -6.35 25.12 -2.81
C ASP A 34 -6.66 24.14 -3.95
N PHE A 35 -7.75 23.38 -3.78
CA PHE A 35 -8.22 22.43 -4.80
C PHE A 35 -8.73 23.12 -6.06
N ALA A 36 -8.59 22.45 -7.19
CA ALA A 36 -9.09 22.93 -8.47
C ALA A 36 -10.63 22.97 -8.53
N ASP A 37 -11.30 21.94 -8.02
CA ASP A 37 -12.75 21.89 -7.93
C ASP A 37 -13.25 22.30 -6.55
N GLN A 38 -13.72 23.55 -6.46
CA GLN A 38 -14.30 24.13 -5.24
C GLN A 38 -15.83 24.22 -5.29
N ARG A 39 -16.46 23.55 -6.27
CA ARG A 39 -17.90 23.68 -6.50
C ARG A 39 -18.70 23.14 -5.32
N ARG A 40 -19.77 23.86 -5.02
CA ARG A 40 -20.75 23.50 -4.00
C ARG A 40 -21.97 22.88 -4.65
N PHE A 41 -22.31 21.66 -4.25
CA PHE A 41 -23.56 20.99 -4.66
C PHE A 41 -24.33 20.55 -3.41
N LEU A 42 -25.65 20.70 -3.42
CA LEU A 42 -26.52 20.33 -2.28
C LEU A 42 -26.08 20.93 -0.93
N GLY A 43 -25.42 22.10 -0.94
CA GLY A 43 -24.91 22.74 0.27
C GLY A 43 -23.56 22.21 0.76
N ILE A 44 -22.95 21.23 0.10
CA ILE A 44 -21.66 20.63 0.48
C ILE A 44 -20.51 21.28 -0.34
N PRO A 45 -19.53 21.93 0.30
CA PRO A 45 -18.35 22.47 -0.39
C PRO A 45 -17.45 21.33 -0.91
N ASN A 46 -16.68 21.58 -1.97
CA ASN A 46 -15.77 20.60 -2.56
C ASN A 46 -16.42 19.22 -2.80
N MET A 47 -17.70 19.20 -3.20
CA MET A 47 -18.56 18.01 -3.11
C MET A 47 -17.95 16.77 -3.77
N LEU A 48 -17.34 16.91 -4.95
CA LEU A 48 -16.74 15.78 -5.63
C LEU A 48 -15.53 15.22 -4.88
N ASN A 49 -14.73 16.05 -4.22
CA ASN A 49 -13.65 15.61 -3.35
C ASN A 49 -14.18 14.92 -2.08
N VAL A 50 -15.32 15.37 -1.53
CA VAL A 50 -15.97 14.71 -0.39
C VAL A 50 -16.53 13.33 -0.78
N VAL A 51 -17.34 13.25 -1.84
CA VAL A 51 -18.06 12.02 -2.21
C VAL A 51 -17.14 10.96 -2.81
N SER A 52 -16.08 11.36 -3.52
CA SER A 52 -15.09 10.42 -4.08
C SER A 52 -14.33 9.61 -3.02
N ASN A 53 -14.50 9.92 -1.73
CA ASN A 53 -13.98 9.11 -0.62
C ASN A 53 -14.89 7.92 -0.24
N PHE A 54 -16.16 7.91 -0.67
CA PHE A 54 -17.11 6.84 -0.35
C PHE A 54 -16.62 5.42 -0.73
N PRO A 55 -15.94 5.19 -1.88
CA PRO A 55 -15.38 3.89 -2.21
C PRO A 55 -14.44 3.32 -1.15
N PHE A 56 -13.64 4.16 -0.46
CA PHE A 56 -12.79 3.69 0.64
C PHE A 56 -13.62 3.09 1.78
N LEU A 57 -14.74 3.73 2.14
CA LEU A 57 -15.64 3.23 3.19
C LEU A 57 -16.21 1.87 2.81
N VAL A 58 -16.71 1.74 1.57
CA VAL A 58 -17.30 0.49 1.06
C VAL A 58 -16.28 -0.65 1.12
N VAL A 59 -15.07 -0.43 0.59
CA VAL A 59 -14.04 -1.46 0.52
C VAL A 59 -13.46 -1.76 1.90
N GLY A 60 -13.29 -0.74 2.75
CA GLY A 60 -12.86 -0.90 4.14
C GLY A 60 -13.82 -1.78 4.94
N LEU A 61 -15.13 -1.55 4.84
CA LEU A 61 -16.15 -2.35 5.52
C LEU A 61 -16.23 -3.78 4.97
N ILE A 62 -16.26 -3.94 3.63
CA ILE A 62 -16.28 -5.27 3.00
C ILE A 62 -15.05 -6.08 3.42
N GLY A 63 -13.86 -5.49 3.31
CA GLY A 63 -12.62 -6.14 3.70
C GLY A 63 -12.60 -6.54 5.18
N LEU A 64 -13.04 -5.63 6.06
CA LEU A 64 -13.12 -5.92 7.49
C LEU A 64 -14.08 -7.08 7.79
N VAL A 65 -15.28 -7.10 7.20
CA VAL A 65 -16.24 -8.20 7.38
C VAL A 65 -15.65 -9.52 6.89
N LEU A 66 -15.03 -9.52 5.70
CA LEU A 66 -14.46 -10.72 5.09
C LEU A 66 -13.22 -11.25 5.83
N CYS A 67 -12.46 -10.40 6.55
CA CYS A 67 -11.39 -10.85 7.45
C CYS A 67 -11.90 -11.80 8.54
N TYR A 68 -13.11 -11.59 9.04
CA TYR A 68 -13.70 -12.38 10.13
C TYR A 68 -14.76 -13.39 9.67
N HIS A 69 -15.16 -13.36 8.40
CA HIS A 69 -16.17 -14.26 7.87
C HIS A 69 -15.55 -15.59 7.42
N GLY A 70 -15.71 -16.65 8.21
CA GLY A 70 -15.46 -18.04 7.79
C GLY A 70 -14.07 -18.32 7.21
N ASN A 71 -13.04 -17.57 7.64
CA ASN A 71 -11.69 -17.54 7.07
C ASN A 71 -11.66 -17.37 5.53
N TYR A 72 -12.56 -16.54 4.99
CA TYR A 72 -12.73 -16.33 3.55
C TYR A 72 -11.42 -15.91 2.84
N PHE A 73 -10.63 -15.04 3.47
CA PHE A 73 -9.32 -14.60 2.96
C PHE A 73 -8.17 -15.59 3.17
N LYS A 74 -8.45 -16.77 3.73
CA LYS A 74 -7.46 -17.83 4.01
C LYS A 74 -6.26 -17.28 4.76
N LEU A 75 -6.53 -16.50 5.80
CA LEU A 75 -5.53 -15.98 6.73
C LEU A 75 -5.07 -17.18 7.56
N SER A 76 -3.77 -17.49 7.50
CA SER A 76 -3.21 -18.65 8.22
C SER A 76 -2.55 -18.23 9.52
N LEU A 77 -2.11 -16.97 9.61
CA LEU A 77 -1.36 -16.44 10.74
C LEU A 77 -2.15 -15.36 11.47
N GLN A 78 -2.06 -15.33 12.80
CA GLN A 78 -2.70 -14.30 13.63
C GLN A 78 -2.23 -12.88 13.25
N GLY A 79 -0.98 -12.77 12.78
CA GLY A 79 -0.38 -11.48 12.40
C GLY A 79 -0.95 -10.94 11.10
N GLU A 80 -1.33 -11.82 10.17
CA GLU A 80 -2.06 -11.43 8.97
C GLU A 80 -3.42 -10.88 9.36
N LEU A 81 -4.18 -11.59 10.23
CA LEU A 81 -5.49 -11.11 10.67
C LEU A 81 -5.40 -9.73 11.32
N CYS A 82 -4.45 -9.54 12.24
CA CYS A 82 -4.25 -8.25 12.89
C CYS A 82 -3.84 -7.15 11.89
N GLY A 83 -2.88 -7.43 11.02
CA GLY A 83 -2.41 -6.48 10.00
C GLY A 83 -3.50 -6.09 9.01
N TRP A 84 -4.24 -7.07 8.45
CA TRP A 84 -5.33 -6.80 7.52
C TRP A 84 -6.50 -6.09 8.19
N THR A 85 -6.78 -6.39 9.46
CA THR A 85 -7.77 -5.64 10.25
C THR A 85 -7.37 -4.17 10.39
N CYS A 86 -6.13 -3.89 10.82
CA CYS A 86 -5.62 -2.52 10.92
C CYS A 86 -5.64 -1.80 9.56
N PHE A 87 -5.30 -2.50 8.48
CA PHE A 87 -5.38 -1.97 7.12
C PHE A 87 -6.81 -1.56 6.75
N PHE A 88 -7.79 -2.47 6.87
CA PHE A 88 -9.17 -2.18 6.46
C PHE A 88 -9.87 -1.17 7.37
N VAL A 89 -9.57 -1.17 8.67
CA VAL A 89 -10.00 -0.10 9.59
C VAL A 89 -9.40 1.24 9.18
N GLY A 90 -8.10 1.28 8.86
CA GLY A 90 -7.42 2.47 8.35
C GLY A 90 -8.08 2.98 7.07
N VAL A 91 -8.33 2.10 6.09
CA VAL A 91 -9.01 2.42 4.82
C VAL A 91 -10.42 2.98 5.06
N GLY A 92 -11.22 2.35 5.93
CA GLY A 92 -12.55 2.86 6.27
C GLY A 92 -12.47 4.24 6.95
N ALA A 93 -11.49 4.44 7.83
CA ALA A 93 -11.26 5.71 8.51
C ALA A 93 -10.71 6.81 7.57
N VAL A 94 -9.97 6.47 6.50
CA VAL A 94 -9.58 7.43 5.45
C VAL A 94 -10.82 8.06 4.84
N ALA A 95 -11.88 7.29 4.58
CA ALA A 95 -13.10 7.84 4.00
C ALA A 95 -13.70 8.97 4.85
N LEU A 96 -13.71 8.79 6.18
CA LEU A 96 -14.26 9.76 7.12
C LEU A 96 -13.32 10.95 7.31
N GLY A 97 -12.04 10.69 7.52
CA GLY A 97 -11.02 11.71 7.76
C GLY A 97 -10.80 12.61 6.53
N SER A 98 -10.73 12.00 5.35
CA SER A 98 -10.59 12.72 4.08
C SER A 98 -11.84 13.53 3.75
N ALA A 99 -13.04 12.96 3.94
CA ALA A 99 -14.28 13.70 3.76
C ALA A 99 -14.34 14.91 4.70
N TYR A 100 -13.93 14.77 5.96
CA TYR A 100 -13.87 15.87 6.92
C TYR A 100 -12.88 16.96 6.48
N TYR A 101 -11.68 16.57 6.03
CA TYR A 101 -10.71 17.49 5.44
C TYR A 101 -11.27 18.26 4.24
N HIS A 102 -11.96 17.60 3.31
CA HIS A 102 -12.52 18.27 2.14
C HIS A 102 -13.72 19.17 2.44
N LEU A 103 -14.42 18.94 3.55
CA LEU A 103 -15.49 19.82 4.01
C LEU A 103 -14.96 21.17 4.53
N ASP A 104 -13.81 21.15 5.21
CA ASP A 104 -13.16 22.34 5.77
C ASP A 104 -11.63 22.21 5.63
N PRO A 105 -11.04 22.51 4.45
CA PRO A 105 -9.64 22.25 4.19
C PRO A 105 -8.71 23.16 4.99
N ASN A 106 -7.96 22.57 5.92
CA ASN A 106 -6.89 23.22 6.67
C ASN A 106 -5.95 22.16 7.29
N ASP A 107 -4.84 22.59 7.89
CA ASP A 107 -3.86 21.68 8.50
C ASP A 107 -4.44 20.82 9.61
N ALA A 108 -5.35 21.36 10.42
CA ALA A 108 -5.95 20.62 11.54
C ALA A 108 -6.89 19.51 11.06
N THR A 109 -7.66 19.75 10.00
CA THR A 109 -8.53 18.73 9.39
C THR A 109 -7.71 17.73 8.56
N LEU A 110 -6.59 18.16 7.95
CA LEU A 110 -5.67 17.31 7.20
C LEU A 110 -4.98 16.24 8.05
N VAL A 111 -4.79 16.48 9.36
CA VAL A 111 -4.34 15.43 10.32
C VAL A 111 -5.25 14.21 10.25
N TRP A 112 -6.57 14.42 10.17
CA TRP A 112 -7.56 13.34 10.16
C TRP A 112 -7.61 12.60 8.83
N ASP A 113 -7.23 13.23 7.72
CA ASP A 113 -7.03 12.56 6.44
C ASP A 113 -5.77 11.68 6.46
N ARG A 114 -4.65 12.24 6.96
CA ARG A 114 -3.35 11.56 6.91
C ARG A 114 -3.16 10.45 7.93
N LEU A 115 -3.72 10.59 9.14
CA LEU A 115 -3.55 9.62 10.21
C LEU A 115 -4.06 8.21 9.84
N PRO A 116 -5.29 8.05 9.31
CA PRO A 116 -5.75 6.75 8.83
C PRO A 116 -4.93 6.21 7.66
N MET A 117 -4.45 7.08 6.76
CA MET A 117 -3.57 6.67 5.67
C MET A 117 -2.25 6.07 6.18
N THR A 118 -1.61 6.68 7.18
CA THR A 118 -0.36 6.13 7.73
C THR A 118 -0.58 4.78 8.42
N VAL A 119 -1.69 4.60 9.13
CA VAL A 119 -2.08 3.30 9.69
C VAL A 119 -2.23 2.25 8.59
N ALA A 120 -2.89 2.58 7.48
CA ALA A 120 -3.06 1.66 6.37
C ALA A 120 -1.72 1.27 5.70
N PHE A 121 -0.85 2.25 5.39
CA PHE A 121 0.45 1.98 4.76
C PHE A 121 1.36 1.14 5.65
N THR A 122 1.45 1.49 6.92
CA THR A 122 2.32 0.79 7.88
C THR A 122 1.83 -0.63 8.14
N SER A 123 0.50 -0.83 8.18
CA SER A 123 -0.11 -2.16 8.28
C SER A 123 0.21 -3.03 7.06
N ILE A 124 0.10 -2.50 5.84
CA ILE A 124 0.49 -3.24 4.63
C ILE A 124 1.97 -3.65 4.68
N ILE A 125 2.87 -2.75 5.08
CA ILE A 125 4.29 -3.09 5.16
C ILE A 125 4.53 -4.24 6.14
N ALA A 126 3.89 -4.19 7.32
CA ALA A 126 3.98 -5.27 8.30
C ALA A 126 3.48 -6.60 7.71
N ILE A 127 2.31 -6.60 7.06
CA ILE A 127 1.76 -7.78 6.36
C ILE A 127 2.74 -8.30 5.32
N PHE A 128 3.35 -7.41 4.54
CA PHE A 128 4.29 -7.80 3.50
C PHE A 128 5.54 -8.49 4.10
N ILE A 129 6.01 -8.01 5.25
CA ILE A 129 7.10 -8.65 6.00
C ILE A 129 6.67 -10.05 6.50
N ILE A 130 5.44 -10.18 7.01
CA ILE A 130 4.86 -11.48 7.44
C ILE A 130 4.85 -12.47 6.25
N GLU A 131 4.33 -12.04 5.10
CA GLU A 131 4.10 -12.92 3.95
C GLU A 131 5.37 -13.25 3.16
N ARG A 132 6.41 -12.41 3.19
CA ARG A 132 7.61 -12.56 2.33
C ARG A 132 8.92 -12.79 3.06
N VAL A 133 9.03 -12.38 4.32
CA VAL A 133 10.30 -12.39 5.05
C VAL A 133 10.25 -13.37 6.19
N ASP A 134 9.40 -13.11 7.18
CA ASP A 134 9.28 -13.91 8.40
C ASP A 134 8.03 -13.52 9.17
N GLU A 135 7.20 -14.52 9.50
CA GLU A 135 5.96 -14.33 10.26
C GLU A 135 6.18 -13.60 11.58
N ARG A 136 7.14 -14.09 12.38
CA ARG A 136 7.34 -13.63 13.76
C ARG A 136 7.84 -12.19 13.75
N LYS A 137 8.82 -11.88 12.90
CA LYS A 137 9.33 -10.50 12.76
C LYS A 137 8.26 -9.55 12.24
N GLY A 138 7.46 -9.99 11.27
CA GLY A 138 6.38 -9.16 10.71
C GLY A 138 5.30 -8.85 11.75
N MET A 139 4.90 -9.83 12.55
CA MET A 139 3.99 -9.64 13.68
C MET A 139 4.54 -8.62 14.68
N PHE A 140 5.79 -8.79 15.13
CA PHE A 140 6.41 -7.86 16.07
C PHE A 140 6.64 -6.47 15.46
N SER A 141 6.74 -6.34 14.13
CA SER A 141 6.88 -5.04 13.48
C SER A 141 5.58 -4.26 13.34
N LEU A 142 4.41 -4.89 13.50
CA LEU A 142 3.12 -4.24 13.28
C LEU A 142 2.91 -3.03 14.20
N VAL A 143 3.08 -3.21 15.52
CA VAL A 143 2.90 -2.13 16.50
C VAL A 143 3.94 -1.01 16.31
N PRO A 144 5.26 -1.29 16.22
CA PRO A 144 6.26 -0.25 15.95
C PRO A 144 6.00 0.53 14.65
N LEU A 145 5.62 -0.15 13.56
CA LEU A 145 5.36 0.51 12.29
C LEU A 145 4.13 1.44 12.38
N ILE A 146 3.05 0.98 13.01
CA ILE A 146 1.86 1.83 13.24
C ILE A 146 2.22 3.04 14.10
N LEU A 147 3.02 2.86 15.16
CA LEU A 147 3.49 3.96 15.99
C LEU A 147 4.34 4.95 15.20
N VAL A 148 5.24 4.48 14.31
CA VAL A 148 5.99 5.35 13.39
C VAL A 148 5.04 6.16 12.52
N GLY A 149 3.98 5.54 11.99
CA GLY A 149 2.92 6.22 11.24
C GLY A 149 2.25 7.34 12.05
N ILE A 150 1.80 7.05 13.27
CA ILE A 150 1.13 8.03 14.15
C ILE A 150 2.09 9.16 14.54
N ILE A 151 3.31 8.81 14.98
CA ILE A 151 4.34 9.76 15.40
C ILE A 151 4.72 10.68 14.23
N SER A 152 4.78 10.17 12.99
CA SER A 152 5.09 11.01 11.82
C SER A 152 4.06 12.13 11.60
N ILE A 153 2.77 11.86 11.85
CA ILE A 153 1.71 12.86 11.74
C ILE A 153 1.75 13.83 12.92
N ALA A 154 1.94 13.32 14.14
CA ALA A 154 2.09 14.18 15.31
C ALA A 154 3.29 15.12 15.14
N TYR A 155 4.43 14.60 14.68
CA TYR A 155 5.63 15.38 14.41
C TYR A 155 5.37 16.48 13.39
N TRP A 156 4.76 16.15 12.25
CA TRP A 156 4.37 17.15 11.25
C TRP A 156 3.44 18.22 11.85
N SER A 157 2.42 17.82 12.62
CA SER A 157 1.45 18.75 13.22
C SER A 157 2.06 19.71 14.24
N PHE A 158 3.15 19.34 14.92
CA PHE A 158 3.80 20.19 15.93
C PHE A 158 4.98 21.01 15.37
N PHE A 159 5.72 20.46 14.41
CA PHE A 159 6.97 21.04 13.93
C PHE A 159 6.90 21.56 12.49
N ASP A 160 5.76 21.41 11.82
CA ASP A 160 5.56 21.75 10.41
C ASP A 160 6.66 21.18 9.51
N ASP A 161 6.92 19.88 9.65
CA ASP A 161 7.92 19.17 8.86
C ASP A 161 7.39 17.82 8.37
N LEU A 162 7.19 17.74 7.05
CA LEU A 162 6.60 16.60 6.35
C LEU A 162 7.56 15.43 6.15
N ARG A 163 8.87 15.59 6.37
CA ARG A 163 9.86 14.56 5.99
C ARG A 163 9.58 13.18 6.58
N PRO A 164 9.25 13.01 7.89
CA PRO A 164 8.92 11.69 8.42
C PRO A 164 7.66 11.09 7.79
N TYR A 165 6.63 11.92 7.57
CA TYR A 165 5.40 11.49 6.90
C TYR A 165 5.65 11.08 5.44
N ALA A 166 6.46 11.85 4.70
CA ALA A 166 6.83 11.56 3.33
C ALA A 166 7.55 10.20 3.22
N LEU A 167 8.39 9.83 4.19
CA LEU A 167 8.99 8.50 4.23
C LEU A 167 7.92 7.41 4.43
N VAL A 168 7.00 7.58 5.37
CA VAL A 168 5.90 6.64 5.59
C VAL A 168 5.02 6.50 4.34
N GLN A 169 4.84 7.58 3.59
CA GLN A 169 4.00 7.62 2.40
C GLN A 169 4.67 7.02 1.16
N PHE A 170 5.95 7.34 0.90
CA PHE A 170 6.61 7.02 -0.37
C PHE A 170 7.52 5.79 -0.30
N VAL A 171 8.09 5.44 0.86
CA VAL A 171 8.91 4.21 0.98
C VAL A 171 8.11 2.97 0.61
N PRO A 172 6.84 2.78 1.03
CA PRO A 172 6.04 1.64 0.61
C PRO A 172 5.85 1.51 -0.90
N CYS A 173 5.78 2.63 -1.61
CA CYS A 173 5.58 2.66 -3.07
C CYS A 173 6.73 2.03 -3.84
N ILE A 174 7.93 2.04 -3.25
CA ILE A 174 9.14 1.47 -3.83
C ILE A 174 9.40 0.08 -3.24
N ALA A 175 9.30 -0.03 -1.91
CA ALA A 175 9.62 -1.25 -1.18
C ALA A 175 8.67 -2.40 -1.56
N ILE A 176 7.36 -2.16 -1.65
CA ILE A 176 6.38 -3.21 -1.94
C ILE A 176 6.60 -3.80 -3.34
N PRO A 177 6.68 -3.01 -4.44
CA PRO A 177 6.96 -3.58 -5.77
C PRO A 177 8.29 -4.31 -5.83
N LEU A 178 9.35 -3.74 -5.27
CA LEU A 178 10.67 -4.34 -5.30
C LEU A 178 10.67 -5.69 -4.59
N MET A 179 10.11 -5.75 -3.38
CA MET A 179 9.99 -7.01 -2.65
C MET A 179 9.01 -7.97 -3.33
N ALA A 180 7.93 -7.49 -3.95
CA ALA A 180 6.98 -8.32 -4.70
C ALA A 180 7.63 -9.04 -5.89
N ILE A 181 8.56 -8.37 -6.56
CA ILE A 181 9.30 -8.89 -7.71
C ILE A 181 10.41 -9.86 -7.27
N LEU A 182 11.17 -9.48 -6.24
CA LEU A 182 12.39 -10.17 -5.83
C LEU A 182 12.15 -11.34 -4.87
N LEU A 183 11.19 -11.22 -3.94
CA LEU A 183 10.98 -12.20 -2.88
C LEU A 183 9.88 -13.21 -3.26
N PRO A 184 10.10 -14.51 -3.04
CA PRO A 184 9.10 -15.52 -3.31
C PRO A 184 7.87 -15.33 -2.39
N PRO A 185 6.65 -15.39 -2.93
CA PRO A 185 5.45 -15.17 -2.13
C PRO A 185 5.05 -16.43 -1.36
N MET A 186 4.38 -16.25 -0.22
CA MET A 186 3.68 -17.31 0.49
C MET A 186 2.35 -17.70 -0.18
N TYR A 187 1.73 -16.75 -0.88
CA TYR A 187 0.44 -16.89 -1.52
C TYR A 187 0.50 -16.59 -3.01
N THR A 188 -0.36 -17.25 -3.78
CA THR A 188 -0.59 -16.96 -5.21
C THR A 188 -1.04 -15.51 -5.44
N HIS A 189 -1.10 -15.09 -6.71
CA HIS A 189 -1.60 -13.76 -7.12
C HIS A 189 -0.77 -12.56 -6.64
N SER A 190 0.54 -12.75 -6.42
CA SER A 190 1.48 -11.69 -6.03
C SER A 190 1.51 -10.47 -6.99
N THR A 191 1.08 -10.63 -8.24
CA THR A 191 0.96 -9.55 -9.23
C THR A 191 -0.02 -8.44 -8.82
N TYR A 192 -1.00 -8.71 -7.96
CA TYR A 192 -1.94 -7.70 -7.46
C TYR A 192 -1.26 -6.62 -6.62
N TRP A 193 -0.14 -6.94 -5.96
CA TRP A 193 0.68 -5.94 -5.27
C TRP A 193 1.27 -4.90 -6.23
N LEU A 194 1.58 -5.30 -7.46
CA LEU A 194 2.08 -4.39 -8.50
C LEU A 194 0.97 -3.50 -9.04
N TRP A 195 -0.23 -4.05 -9.23
CA TRP A 195 -1.42 -3.25 -9.59
C TRP A 195 -1.76 -2.24 -8.51
N ALA A 196 -1.75 -2.65 -7.24
CA ALA A 196 -1.95 -1.75 -6.10
C ALA A 196 -0.93 -0.59 -6.12
N ALA A 197 0.36 -0.89 -6.32
CA ALA A 197 1.38 0.15 -6.40
C ALA A 197 1.19 1.07 -7.62
N ALA A 198 0.83 0.53 -8.78
CA ALA A 198 0.60 1.31 -10.00
C ALA A 198 -0.56 2.30 -9.82
N PHE A 199 -1.69 1.87 -9.24
CA PHE A 199 -2.84 2.74 -8.98
C PHE A 199 -2.54 3.80 -7.93
N TYR A 200 -1.72 3.48 -6.92
CA TYR A 200 -1.29 4.49 -5.95
C TYR A 200 -0.37 5.55 -6.58
N LEU A 201 0.57 5.13 -7.43
CA LEU A 201 1.42 6.07 -8.18
C LEU A 201 0.59 6.94 -9.12
N LEU A 202 -0.41 6.35 -9.80
CA LEU A 202 -1.34 7.10 -10.64
C LEU A 202 -2.09 8.16 -9.82
N ALA A 203 -2.60 7.81 -8.64
CA ALA A 203 -3.26 8.76 -7.76
C ALA A 203 -2.34 9.93 -7.36
N LYS A 204 -1.02 9.68 -7.16
CA LYS A 204 -0.06 10.75 -6.86
C LYS A 204 0.19 11.68 -8.05
N VAL A 205 0.18 11.14 -9.27
CA VAL A 205 0.25 11.96 -10.49
C VAL A 205 -1.01 12.80 -10.63
N GLU A 206 -2.18 12.24 -10.39
CA GLU A 206 -3.47 12.95 -10.46
C GLU A 206 -3.59 14.05 -9.39
N GLU A 207 -3.04 13.81 -8.19
CA GLU A 207 -2.92 14.83 -7.13
C GLU A 207 -2.05 16.01 -7.58
N ALA A 208 -0.87 15.74 -8.16
CA ALA A 208 0.02 16.78 -8.66
C ALA A 208 -0.55 17.52 -9.87
N ALA A 209 -1.39 16.84 -10.66
CA ALA A 209 -2.02 17.38 -11.87
C ALA A 209 -3.48 17.84 -11.64
N ASP A 210 -3.88 18.19 -10.41
CA ASP A 210 -5.26 18.53 -10.08
C ASP A 210 -5.87 19.60 -10.99
N LYS A 211 -5.22 20.77 -11.07
CA LYS A 211 -5.65 21.91 -11.92
C LYS A 211 -5.55 21.59 -13.43
N PRO A 212 -4.44 21.03 -13.96
CA PRO A 212 -4.36 20.59 -15.36
C PRO A 212 -5.48 19.62 -15.76
N ILE A 213 -5.73 18.58 -14.97
CA ILE A 213 -6.78 17.59 -15.25
C ILE A 213 -8.14 18.27 -15.24
N TYR A 214 -8.43 19.12 -14.25
CA TYR A 214 -9.69 19.83 -14.19
C TYR A 214 -9.94 20.71 -15.42
N SER A 215 -8.89 21.34 -15.96
CA SER A 215 -8.98 22.07 -17.22
C SER A 215 -9.25 21.15 -18.41
N TRP A 216 -8.57 20.00 -18.50
CA TRP A 216 -8.72 19.05 -19.61
C TRP A 216 -10.08 18.35 -19.62
N THR A 217 -10.68 18.12 -18.46
CA THR A 217 -12.02 17.54 -18.33
C THR A 217 -13.13 18.57 -18.51
N HIS A 218 -12.81 19.79 -18.98
CA HIS A 218 -13.76 20.90 -19.11
C HIS A 218 -14.49 21.19 -17.79
N GLN A 219 -13.75 21.16 -16.68
CA GLN A 219 -14.25 21.42 -15.34
C GLN A 219 -15.32 20.41 -14.89
N ILE A 220 -15.36 19.21 -15.46
CA ILE A 220 -16.31 18.17 -15.06
C ILE A 220 -15.81 17.44 -13.81
N VAL A 221 -14.55 17.01 -13.80
CA VAL A 221 -13.90 16.26 -12.71
C VAL A 221 -12.45 16.71 -12.53
N SER A 222 -12.01 16.96 -11.30
CA SER A 222 -10.62 17.36 -11.02
C SER A 222 -9.67 16.18 -10.85
N GLY A 223 -8.36 16.43 -10.95
CA GLY A 223 -7.36 15.39 -10.69
C GLY A 223 -7.42 14.89 -9.26
N HIS A 224 -7.73 15.75 -8.29
CA HIS A 224 -7.90 15.37 -6.89
C HIS A 224 -9.14 14.51 -6.65
N THR A 225 -10.24 14.70 -7.39
CA THR A 225 -11.36 13.73 -7.36
C THR A 225 -10.93 12.38 -7.92
N LEU A 226 -10.22 12.35 -9.05
CA LEU A 226 -9.69 11.10 -9.64
C LEU A 226 -8.70 10.40 -8.70
N LYS A 227 -7.86 11.17 -8.01
CA LYS A 227 -6.88 10.63 -7.05
C LYS A 227 -7.54 9.73 -6.02
N HIS A 228 -8.69 10.13 -5.48
CA HIS A 228 -9.39 9.34 -4.47
C HIS A 228 -9.89 8.04 -5.07
N LEU A 229 -10.45 8.09 -6.29
CA LEU A 229 -10.94 6.90 -6.99
C LEU A 229 -9.80 5.94 -7.34
N CYS A 230 -8.68 6.44 -7.85
CA CYS A 230 -7.51 5.63 -8.16
C CYS A 230 -6.84 5.07 -6.90
N ALA A 231 -6.72 5.87 -5.83
CA ALA A 231 -6.21 5.38 -4.56
C ALA A 231 -7.16 4.34 -3.91
N ALA A 232 -8.48 4.45 -4.10
CA ALA A 232 -9.44 3.45 -3.64
C ALA A 232 -9.32 2.11 -4.38
N MET A 233 -8.72 2.08 -5.58
CA MET A 233 -8.42 0.82 -6.25
C MET A 233 -7.35 -0.01 -5.52
N VAL A 234 -6.49 0.61 -4.71
CA VAL A 234 -5.47 -0.09 -3.91
C VAL A 234 -6.10 -1.15 -3.00
N PRO A 235 -7.00 -0.79 -2.05
CA PRO A 235 -7.67 -1.79 -1.22
C PRO A 235 -8.58 -2.72 -2.04
N VAL A 236 -9.11 -2.30 -3.20
CA VAL A 236 -9.90 -3.20 -4.08
C VAL A 236 -9.03 -4.33 -4.62
N PHE A 237 -7.87 -4.03 -5.20
CA PHE A 237 -6.96 -5.06 -5.71
C PHE A 237 -6.48 -5.98 -4.58
N LEU A 238 -6.15 -5.43 -3.42
CA LEU A 238 -5.74 -6.26 -2.28
C LEU A 238 -6.88 -7.13 -1.76
N THR A 239 -8.12 -6.64 -1.73
CA THR A 239 -9.31 -7.43 -1.37
C THR A 239 -9.54 -8.57 -2.38
N LEU A 240 -9.43 -8.28 -3.68
CA LEU A 240 -9.57 -9.30 -4.73
C LEU A 240 -8.45 -10.35 -4.67
N MET A 241 -7.22 -9.92 -4.39
CA MET A 241 -6.09 -10.81 -4.15
C MET A 241 -6.40 -11.75 -2.97
N LEU A 242 -6.83 -11.19 -1.83
CA LEU A 242 -7.17 -11.97 -0.63
C LEU A 242 -8.32 -12.95 -0.88
N ALA A 243 -9.32 -12.57 -1.66
CA ALA A 243 -10.45 -13.44 -2.00
C ALA A 243 -10.05 -14.61 -2.92
N LYS A 244 -9.10 -14.38 -3.83
CA LYS A 244 -8.69 -15.37 -4.85
C LYS A 244 -7.47 -16.19 -4.47
N ARG A 245 -6.69 -15.77 -3.48
CA ARG A 245 -5.42 -16.42 -3.15
C ARG A 245 -5.62 -17.84 -2.63
N SER A 246 -4.63 -18.67 -2.89
CA SER A 246 -4.30 -19.92 -2.19
C SER A 246 -2.83 -19.89 -1.77
N ILE A 247 -2.45 -20.83 -0.90
CA ILE A 247 -1.05 -21.07 -0.53
C ILE A 247 -0.26 -21.43 -1.79
N GLU A 248 0.89 -20.79 -1.97
CA GLU A 248 1.83 -21.08 -3.05
C GLU A 248 2.74 -22.24 -2.63
N THR A 249 2.58 -23.40 -3.28
CA THR A 249 3.38 -24.59 -2.96
C THR A 249 4.79 -24.49 -3.52
N GLU A 250 4.94 -23.84 -4.66
CA GLU A 250 6.22 -23.63 -5.33
C GLU A 250 6.67 -22.17 -5.12
N ARG A 251 7.45 -21.93 -4.06
CA ARG A 251 7.93 -20.59 -3.65
C ARG A 251 8.91 -19.98 -4.68
N ILE A 252 8.39 -19.53 -5.82
CA ILE A 252 9.14 -18.93 -6.93
C ILE A 252 8.80 -17.43 -7.01
N SER A 253 9.81 -16.57 -7.11
CA SER A 253 9.60 -15.13 -7.25
C SER A 253 9.10 -14.75 -8.66
N LEU A 254 8.44 -13.60 -8.78
CA LEU A 254 7.97 -13.07 -10.07
C LEU A 254 9.14 -12.92 -11.06
N LEU A 255 10.29 -12.44 -10.60
CA LEU A 255 11.49 -12.30 -11.42
C LEU A 255 11.93 -13.64 -12.04
N SER A 256 11.96 -14.71 -11.23
CA SER A 256 12.33 -16.04 -11.69
C SER A 256 11.30 -16.58 -12.69
N MET A 257 10.01 -16.41 -12.43
CA MET A 257 8.95 -16.82 -13.36
C MET A 257 9.06 -16.10 -14.72
N TRP A 258 9.26 -14.77 -14.71
CA TRP A 258 9.43 -13.99 -15.93
C TRP A 258 10.69 -14.39 -16.69
N ARG A 259 11.80 -14.68 -15.99
CA ARG A 259 13.03 -15.17 -16.62
C ARG A 259 12.81 -16.52 -17.31
N ILE A 260 12.11 -17.46 -16.67
CA ILE A 260 11.76 -18.77 -17.25
C ILE A 260 10.83 -18.60 -18.46
N SER A 261 9.83 -17.72 -18.37
CA SER A 261 8.92 -17.43 -19.48
C SER A 261 9.66 -16.83 -20.67
N TRP A 262 10.62 -15.94 -20.41
CA TRP A 262 11.44 -15.31 -21.45
C TRP A 262 12.36 -16.32 -22.13
N THR A 263 13.01 -17.22 -21.37
CA THR A 263 13.83 -18.29 -21.96
C THR A 263 12.99 -19.26 -22.79
N LYS A 264 11.80 -19.66 -22.31
CA LYS A 264 10.86 -20.50 -23.08
C LYS A 264 10.39 -19.83 -24.37
N TYR A 265 10.09 -18.53 -24.33
CA TYR A 265 9.72 -17.78 -25.53
C TYR A 265 10.87 -17.71 -26.54
N LYS A 266 12.10 -17.47 -26.06
CA LYS A 266 13.30 -17.43 -26.91
C LYS A 266 13.56 -18.80 -27.56
N GLU A 267 13.44 -19.89 -26.80
CA GLU A 267 13.59 -21.27 -27.29
C GLU A 267 12.48 -21.66 -28.27
N ASN A 268 11.21 -21.38 -27.98
CA ASN A 268 10.10 -21.63 -28.90
C ASN A 268 10.16 -20.77 -30.18
N GLY A 269 10.77 -19.58 -30.09
CA GLY A 269 11.07 -18.73 -31.25
C GLY A 269 12.25 -19.23 -32.10
N THR A 270 13.03 -20.21 -31.61
CA THR A 270 14.15 -20.82 -32.36
C THR A 270 13.96 -22.31 -32.67
N LYS A 271 13.08 -23.04 -31.98
CA LYS A 271 12.75 -24.44 -32.24
C LYS A 271 11.31 -24.75 -31.81
N VAL A 272 10.51 -25.27 -32.74
CA VAL A 272 9.26 -25.99 -32.42
C VAL A 272 9.64 -27.41 -32.01
N GLU A 273 9.86 -27.65 -30.72
CA GLU A 273 9.86 -29.01 -30.19
C GLU A 273 9.11 -29.05 -28.85
N THR A 274 8.09 -29.89 -28.82
CA THR A 274 7.22 -30.15 -27.66
C THR A 274 8.01 -30.94 -26.61
N TYR A 275 8.32 -30.31 -25.48
CA TYR A 275 8.90 -31.02 -24.33
C TYR A 275 7.88 -31.10 -23.19
N SER A 276 7.38 -32.31 -22.95
CA SER A 276 6.65 -32.68 -21.74
C SER A 276 7.61 -32.71 -20.56
N CYS A 277 7.45 -31.78 -19.62
CA CYS A 277 8.16 -31.83 -18.35
C CYS A 277 7.43 -32.78 -17.39
N THR A 278 8.01 -33.95 -17.16
CA THR A 278 7.69 -34.79 -16.01
C THR A 278 8.70 -34.46 -14.91
N TYR A 279 8.26 -33.94 -13.77
CA TYR A 279 9.13 -33.76 -12.61
C TYR A 279 8.83 -34.81 -11.55
N THR A 280 9.89 -35.55 -11.20
CA THR A 280 9.91 -36.64 -10.24
C THR A 280 9.63 -36.11 -8.84
N SER A 281 8.49 -36.49 -8.26
CA SER A 281 8.28 -36.42 -6.83
C SER A 281 9.15 -37.48 -6.15
N VAL A 282 10.18 -37.07 -5.41
CA VAL A 282 10.86 -37.95 -4.45
C VAL A 282 10.45 -37.54 -3.05
N PRO A 283 9.58 -38.30 -2.37
CA PRO A 283 9.53 -38.33 -0.92
C PRO A 283 10.42 -39.48 -0.41
N ALA A 284 11.30 -39.22 0.54
CA ALA A 284 11.84 -40.27 1.39
C ALA A 284 12.10 -39.70 2.79
N GLN A 285 11.25 -40.13 3.72
CA GLN A 285 11.53 -40.19 5.15
C GLN A 285 12.89 -40.87 5.39
N GLU A 286 13.63 -40.38 6.37
CA GLU A 286 14.51 -41.24 7.17
C GLU A 286 14.14 -41.06 8.64
N GLN A 287 13.44 -42.06 9.17
CA GLN A 287 13.50 -42.45 10.57
C GLN A 287 14.47 -43.63 10.66
N ALA A 288 15.49 -43.51 11.50
CA ALA A 288 16.05 -44.57 12.33
C ALA A 288 16.75 -43.90 13.52
#